data_AF-A0A7Y4Y2N9-F1
#
_entry.id   AF-A0A7Y4Y2N9-F1
#
_cell.length_a   1.000
_cell.length_b   1.000
_cell.length_c   1.000
_cell.angle_alpha   90.00
_cell.angle_beta   90.00
_cell.angle_gamma   90.00
#
_symmetry.space_group_name_H-M   'P 1'
#
loop_
_entity.id
_entity.type
_entity.pdbx_description
1 polymer ?
#
loop_
_entity_poly.entity_id
_entity_poly.type
_entity_poly.pdbx_seq_one_letter_code
_entity_poly.pdbx_strand_id
1 'polypeptide(L)' 'MHMPAEPMVDARTAHQTLCIPLQWLNDKAQRRARGIPAYRIGHLLRFRLSELERWRDRTATVIAPGHAQPSEADYGRA' A
#
# COMPACT_ATOMS: atom_id res chain seq x y z
N MET A 1 -5.69 29.13 -7.31
CA MET A 1 -5.72 27.97 -6.39
C MET A 1 -4.72 26.95 -6.92
N HIS A 2 -3.52 26.87 -6.33
CA HIS A 2 -2.62 25.75 -6.65
C HIS A 2 -3.20 24.52 -5.96
N MET A 3 -3.87 23.66 -6.74
CA MET A 3 -4.12 22.28 -6.30
C MET A 3 -2.73 21.71 -5.99
N PRO A 4 -2.38 21.36 -4.74
CA PRO A 4 -1.07 20.82 -4.47
C PRO A 4 -0.94 19.57 -5.34
N ALA A 5 0.04 19.57 -6.25
CA ALA A 5 0.35 18.40 -7.05
C ALA A 5 0.62 17.29 -6.04
N GLU A 6 -0.31 16.35 -5.95
CA GLU A 6 -0.30 15.36 -4.90
C GLU A 6 1.06 14.65 -4.90
N PRO A 7 1.76 14.57 -3.74
CA PRO A 7 3.11 14.04 -3.70
C PRO A 7 3.08 12.59 -4.17
N MET A 8 3.74 12.36 -5.31
CA MET A 8 3.88 11.03 -5.88
C MET A 8 5.05 10.33 -5.19
N VAL A 9 4.77 9.18 -4.58
CA VAL A 9 5.73 8.41 -3.81
C VAL A 9 6.20 7.18 -4.59
N ASP A 10 7.41 6.72 -4.30
CA ASP A 10 7.93 5.48 -4.87
C ASP A 10 7.36 4.26 -4.12
N ALA A 11 7.55 3.06 -4.70
CA ALA A 11 7.03 1.81 -4.12
C ALA A 11 7.48 1.57 -2.67
N ARG A 12 8.72 1.96 -2.32
CA ARG A 12 9.26 1.80 -0.96
C ARG A 12 8.53 2.71 0.04
N THR A 13 8.36 3.97 -0.31
CA THR A 13 7.65 4.94 0.55
C THR A 13 6.19 4.54 0.68
N ALA A 14 5.52 4.15 -0.42
CA ALA A 14 4.15 3.61 -0.37
C ALA A 14 4.03 2.39 0.56
N HIS A 15 4.99 1.47 0.51
CA HIS A 15 5.06 0.33 1.42
C HIS A 15 5.21 0.77 2.89
N GLN A 16 6.08 1.73 3.18
CA GLN A 16 6.30 2.22 4.54
C GLN A 16 5.11 3.01 5.10
N THR A 17 4.46 3.83 4.27
CA THR A 17 3.34 4.67 4.68
C THR A 17 2.04 3.88 4.84
N LEU A 18 1.79 2.90 3.97
CA LEU A 18 0.51 2.18 3.91
C LEU A 18 0.60 0.69 4.26
N CYS A 19 1.79 0.21 4.65
CA CYS A 19 2.08 -1.19 4.94
C CYS A 19 1.70 -2.16 3.81
N ILE A 20 1.65 -1.70 2.56
CA ILE A 20 1.30 -2.52 1.39
C ILE A 20 2.52 -3.34 0.96
N PRO A 21 2.42 -4.67 0.73
CA PRO A 21 3.56 -5.48 0.34
C PRO A 21 4.29 -4.96 -0.91
N LEU A 22 5.59 -4.72 -0.79
CA LEU A 22 6.45 -4.19 -1.87
C LEU A 22 6.43 -5.07 -3.12
N GLN A 23 6.29 -6.39 -2.94
CA GLN A 23 6.10 -7.36 -4.02
C GLN A 23 4.86 -7.08 -4.87
N TRP A 24 3.76 -6.62 -4.26
CA TRP A 24 2.56 -6.25 -5.01
C TRP A 24 2.75 -4.96 -5.78
N LEU A 25 3.59 -4.04 -5.31
CA LEU A 25 3.88 -2.77 -5.99
C LEU A 25 4.91 -2.95 -7.11
N ASN A 26 5.85 -3.88 -6.99
CA ASN A 26 6.84 -4.15 -8.03
C ASN A 26 6.32 -5.10 -9.11
N ASP A 27 5.55 -6.13 -8.73
CA ASP A 27 5.04 -7.11 -9.68
C ASP A 27 3.90 -6.51 -10.53
N LYS A 28 4.10 -6.50 -11.85
CA LYS A 28 3.12 -5.99 -12.80
C LYS A 28 1.87 -6.88 -12.88
N ALA A 29 2.01 -8.19 -12.73
CA ALA A 29 0.90 -9.13 -12.77
C ALA A 29 0.00 -8.93 -11.55
N GLN A 30 0.57 -8.86 -10.36
CA GLN A 30 -0.17 -8.62 -9.12
C GLN A 30 -0.85 -7.25 -9.11
N ARG A 31 -0.18 -6.18 -9.56
CA ARG A 31 -0.82 -4.85 -9.68
C ARG A 31 -2.02 -4.87 -10.59
N ARG A 32 -1.91 -5.51 -11.76
CA ARG A 32 -3.00 -5.58 -12.73
C ARG A 32 -4.15 -6.42 -12.19
N ALA A 33 -3.85 -7.57 -11.58
CA ALA A 33 -4.86 -8.43 -10.98
C ALA A 33 -5.65 -7.72 -9.86
N ARG A 34 -4.99 -6.85 -9.08
CA ARG A 34 -5.58 -6.14 -7.94
C ARG A 34 -6.07 -4.73 -8.29
N GLY A 35 -5.81 -4.24 -9.50
CA GLY A 35 -6.14 -2.88 -9.91
C GLY A 35 -5.41 -1.79 -9.13
N ILE A 36 -4.16 -2.02 -8.70
CA ILE A 36 -3.39 -1.03 -7.91
C ILE A 36 -3.10 0.19 -8.80
N PRO A 37 -3.49 1.41 -8.38
CA PRO A 37 -3.23 2.63 -9.14
C PRO A 37 -1.73 2.92 -9.16
N ALA A 38 -1.12 2.85 -10.34
CA ALA A 38 0.31 3.05 -10.54
C ALA A 38 0.55 3.96 -11.75
N TYR A 39 1.40 4.96 -11.56
CA TYR A 39 1.77 5.94 -12.58
C TYR A 39 3.19 5.71 -13.03
N ARG A 40 3.36 5.43 -14.32
CA ARG A 40 4.69 5.32 -14.92
C ARG A 40 5.16 6.68 -15.41
N ILE A 41 6.20 7.22 -14.80
CA ILE A 41 6.85 8.46 -15.22
C ILE A 41 8.21 8.08 -15.78
N GLY A 42 8.28 7.99 -17.12
CA GLY A 42 9.46 7.47 -17.82
C GLY A 42 9.74 6.01 -17.46
N HIS A 43 10.80 5.78 -16.70
CA HIS A 43 11.21 4.46 -16.21
C HIS A 43 10.82 4.21 -14.75
N LEU A 44 10.35 5.22 -14.02
CA LEU A 44 9.98 5.10 -12.61
C LEU A 44 8.49 4.82 -12.44
N LEU A 45 8.20 3.99 -11.45
CA LEU A 45 6.84 3.70 -10.99
C LEU A 45 6.56 4.52 -9.76
N ARG A 46 5.62 5.44 -9.90
CA ARG A 46 5.16 6.32 -8.84
C ARG A 46 3.70 6.06 -8.50
N PHE A 47 3.37 6.31 -7.25
CA PHE A 47 2.06 6.03 -6.67
C PHE A 47 1.56 7.31 -6.01
N ARG A 48 0.28 7.64 -6.19
CA ARG A 48 -0.36 8.72 -5.42
C ARG A 48 -0.90 8.14 -4.13
N LEU A 49 -0.56 8.77 -3.00
CA LEU A 49 -0.97 8.27 -1.69
C LEU A 49 -2.49 8.20 -1.54
N SER A 50 -3.23 9.24 -1.91
CA SER A 50 -4.70 9.28 -1.77
C SER A 50 -5.39 8.21 -2.60
N GLU A 51 -4.88 7.89 -3.79
CA GLU A 51 -5.45 6.82 -4.61
C GLU A 51 -5.09 5.44 -4.06
N LEU A 52 -3.86 5.27 -3.56
CA LEU A 52 -3.44 4.04 -2.92
C LEU A 52 -4.20 3.79 -1.61
N GLU A 53 -4.52 4.84 -0.85
CA GLU A 53 -5.37 4.82 0.34
C GLU A 53 -6.80 4.41 -0.02
N ARG A 54 -7.44 5.06 -0.98
CA ARG A 54 -8.79 4.68 -1.43
C ARG A 54 -8.82 3.25 -1.98
N TRP A 55 -7.78 2.85 -2.72
CA TRP A 55 -7.63 1.48 -3.18
C TRP A 55 -7.48 0.52 -2.00
N ARG A 56 -6.64 0.85 -1.01
CA ARG A 56 -6.45 0.06 0.20
C ARG A 56 -7.77 -0.06 0.94
N ASP A 57 -8.52 1.01 1.17
CA ASP A 57 -9.77 0.94 1.93
C ASP A 57 -10.83 0.11 1.18
N ARG A 58 -10.90 0.27 -0.15
CA ARG A 58 -11.73 -0.56 -1.04
C ARG A 58 -11.28 -2.02 -1.11
N THR A 59 -9.99 -2.29 -0.94
CA THR A 59 -9.42 -3.64 -1.04
C THR A 59 -9.29 -4.29 0.33
N ALA A 60 -9.19 -3.55 1.43
CA ALA A 60 -9.15 -4.04 2.81
C ALA A 60 -10.49 -4.64 3.20
N THR A 61 -11.59 -4.14 2.63
CA THR A 61 -12.89 -4.84 2.74
C THR A 61 -12.91 -6.19 1.99
N VAL A 62 -11.96 -6.45 1.09
CA VAL A 62 -11.80 -7.72 0.33
C VAL A 62 -10.65 -8.58 0.88
N ILE A 63 -9.63 -7.93 1.45
CA ILE A 63 -8.42 -8.49 2.04
C ILE A 63 -8.47 -8.14 3.52
N ALA A 64 -9.48 -8.64 4.22
CA ALA A 64 -9.36 -8.89 5.64
C ALA A 64 -8.89 -10.34 5.80
N PRO A 65 -7.57 -10.64 5.79
CA PRO A 65 -7.10 -11.71 6.62
C PRO A 65 -7.08 -11.13 8.03
N GLY A 66 -7.67 -11.83 9.00
CA GLY A 66 -7.49 -11.45 10.40
C GLY A 66 -6.00 -11.36 10.71
N HIS A 67 -5.48 -10.13 10.84
CA HIS A 67 -4.68 -9.84 12.01
C HIS A 67 -5.69 -9.96 13.17
N ALA A 68 -5.88 -11.08 13.88
CA ALA A 68 -4.83 -11.92 14.47
C ALA A 68 -3.59 -11.06 14.73
N GLN A 69 -3.83 -9.97 15.46
CA GLN A 69 -2.84 -9.38 16.34
C GLN A 69 -2.16 -10.57 17.04
N PRO A 70 -0.86 -10.81 16.83
CA PRO A 70 -0.18 -11.86 17.56
C PRO A 70 -0.46 -11.60 19.04
N SER A 71 -0.95 -12.65 19.68
CA SER A 71 -1.15 -12.73 21.12
C SER A 71 -0.01 -11.98 21.84
N GLU A 72 -0.35 -10.92 22.56
CA GLU A 72 0.38 -10.56 23.78
C GLU A 72 0.10 -11.67 24.81
N ALA A 73 0.53 -12.90 24.49
CA ALA A 73 0.76 -13.91 25.49
C ALA A 73 2.10 -13.56 26.13
N ASP A 74 2.03 -13.19 27.40
CA ASP A 74 3.11 -13.44 28.35
C ASP A 74 4.40 -12.63 28.10
N TYR A 75 4.33 -11.31 28.28
CA TYR A 75 5.51 -10.60 28.77
C TYR A 75 5.40 -10.47 30.29
N GLY A 76 5.96 -11.45 31.00
CA GLY A 76 6.33 -11.27 32.40
C GLY A 76 5.66 -12.20 33.40
N ARG A 77 5.80 -13.51 33.23
CA ARG A 77 5.89 -14.41 34.38
C ARG A 77 7.31 -14.32 34.97
N ALA A 78 7.44 -13.62 36.10
CA ALA A 78 8.54 -13.77 37.06
C ALA A 78 8.00 -13.53 38.47
#